data_AF-A0A430QFQ3-F1
#
_entry.id   AF-A0A430QFQ3-F1
#
_cell.length_a   1.000
_cell.length_b   1.000
_cell.length_c   1.000
_cell.angle_alpha   90.00
_cell.angle_beta   90.00
_cell.angle_gamma   90.00
#
_symmetry.space_group_name_H-M   'P 1'
#
loop_
_entity.id
_entity.type
_entity.pdbx_description
1 polymer ?
#
loop_
_entity_poly.entity_id
_entity_poly.type
_entity_poly.pdbx_seq_one_letter_code
_entity_poly.pdbx_strand_id
1 'polypeptide(L)'
;MKQNYRGIRRLRRDGNCFYRAFGFAYIEYLLNGKLIKEAGRFKKKCDECKDTLIANGYTQFTVEDFHEQFVGMVDRFTVDGGTLEELEEVFNDQAYSDYYVVFLRLLVSAYIQKQAGYFVNFIDEGKTINQFCETEVEPMARESDNIHVAALALAVELPIYVENCQQSGELNRIEFPAYSDLILDNAGETSSDNHDIHSEQVSNENDSFINNYKQNSSSPPVTLLYRPGHYDILYPNS
;
A
#
# COMPACT_ATOMS: atom_id res chain seq x y z
N MET A 1 11.63 19.72 9.12
CA MET A 1 10.16 19.77 8.99
C MET A 1 9.67 20.94 8.13
N LYS A 2 9.55 22.19 8.63
CA LYS A 2 8.96 23.32 7.88
C LYS A 2 9.65 23.70 6.56
N GLN A 3 10.93 23.37 6.40
CA GLN A 3 11.69 23.66 5.17
C GLN A 3 11.28 22.74 3.99
N ASN A 4 10.81 21.52 4.27
CA ASN A 4 10.51 20.52 3.25
C ASN A 4 9.00 20.19 3.15
N TYR A 5 8.23 20.55 4.18
CA TYR A 5 6.82 20.17 4.32
C TYR A 5 5.95 21.36 4.67
N ARG A 6 4.83 21.50 3.96
CA ARG A 6 3.83 22.56 4.13
C ARG A 6 2.80 22.25 5.22
N GLY A 7 2.60 20.96 5.53
CA GLY A 7 1.55 20.54 6.45
C GLY A 7 1.72 19.11 6.96
N ILE A 8 0.97 18.82 8.03
CA ILE A 8 0.83 17.49 8.63
C ILE A 8 -0.67 17.25 8.83
N ARG A 9 -1.17 16.11 8.36
CA ARG A 9 -2.51 15.62 8.74
C ARG A 9 -2.34 14.52 9.78
N ARG A 10 -2.90 14.76 10.97
CA ARG A 10 -2.76 13.85 12.11
C ARG A 10 -3.74 12.71 12.03
N LEU A 11 -3.31 11.53 12.42
CA LEU A 11 -4.15 10.33 12.47
C LEU A 11 -4.48 9.95 13.92
N ARG A 12 -5.55 9.18 14.09
CA ARG A 12 -5.91 8.58 15.38
C ARG A 12 -4.85 7.55 15.79
N ARG A 13 -4.53 7.47 17.09
CA ARG A 13 -3.61 6.48 17.67
C ARG A 13 -4.40 5.26 18.15
N ASP A 14 -4.75 4.38 17.23
CA ASP A 14 -5.58 3.19 17.47
C ASP A 14 -4.95 1.90 16.93
N GLY A 15 -3.65 1.92 16.63
CA GLY A 15 -2.94 0.81 15.99
C GLY A 15 -3.24 0.64 14.49
N ASN A 16 -4.14 1.43 13.89
CA ASN A 16 -4.47 1.36 12.46
C ASN A 16 -3.90 2.53 11.65
N CYS A 17 -3.16 3.42 12.31
CA CYS A 17 -2.74 4.70 11.74
C CYS A 17 -1.94 4.58 10.44
N PHE A 18 -1.14 3.53 10.23
CA PHE A 18 -0.43 3.31 8.96
C PHE A 18 -1.41 3.12 7.79
N TYR A 19 -2.28 2.12 7.89
CA TYR A 19 -3.29 1.82 6.86
C TYR A 19 -4.24 2.98 6.63
N ARG A 20 -4.66 3.67 7.71
CA ARG A 20 -5.54 4.84 7.63
C ARG A 20 -4.83 6.03 6.96
N ALA A 21 -3.55 6.26 7.28
CA ALA A 21 -2.75 7.30 6.65
C ALA A 21 -2.52 7.03 5.16
N PHE A 22 -2.13 5.79 4.81
CA PHE A 22 -1.93 5.40 3.42
C PHE A 22 -3.24 5.52 2.62
N GLY A 23 -4.33 4.93 3.11
CA GLY A 23 -5.61 4.93 2.43
C GLY A 23 -6.09 6.35 2.13
N PHE A 24 -6.08 7.22 3.15
CA PHE A 24 -6.48 8.61 2.97
C PHE A 24 -5.56 9.34 1.98
N ALA A 25 -4.23 9.29 2.19
CA ALA A 25 -3.28 10.03 1.37
C ALA A 25 -3.32 9.59 -0.11
N TYR A 26 -3.47 8.29 -0.37
CA TYR A 26 -3.49 7.79 -1.73
C TYR A 26 -4.80 8.16 -2.44
N ILE A 27 -5.95 8.04 -1.78
CA ILE A 27 -7.23 8.46 -2.38
C ILE A 27 -7.29 9.97 -2.59
N GLU A 28 -6.78 10.76 -1.64
CA GLU A 28 -6.64 12.21 -1.78
C GLU A 28 -5.75 12.57 -2.99
N TYR A 29 -4.67 11.84 -3.22
CA TYR A 29 -3.82 12.01 -4.39
C TYR A 29 -4.56 11.70 -5.71
N LEU A 30 -5.28 10.57 -5.77
CA LEU A 30 -6.06 10.17 -6.94
C LEU A 30 -7.16 11.20 -7.25
N LEU A 31 -7.87 11.65 -6.23
CA LEU A 31 -8.93 12.66 -6.31
C LEU A 31 -8.39 13.99 -6.84
N ASN A 32 -7.37 14.56 -6.19
CA ASN A 32 -6.83 15.87 -6.54
C ASN A 32 -6.22 15.91 -7.94
N GLY A 33 -5.53 14.82 -8.34
CA GLY A 33 -4.94 14.69 -9.67
C GLY A 33 -5.92 14.24 -10.75
N LYS A 34 -7.16 13.87 -10.39
CA LYS A 34 -8.15 13.24 -11.28
C LYS A 34 -7.57 12.04 -12.04
N LEU A 35 -6.83 11.20 -11.31
CA LEU A 35 -5.99 10.14 -11.89
C LEU A 35 -6.78 8.84 -12.11
N ILE A 36 -7.80 8.90 -12.98
CA ILE A 36 -8.70 7.75 -13.25
C ILE A 36 -7.94 6.50 -13.70
N LYS A 37 -6.90 6.65 -14.51
CA LYS A 37 -6.08 5.51 -14.96
C LYS A 37 -5.33 4.84 -13.81
N GLU A 38 -4.78 5.63 -12.90
CA GLU A 38 -4.08 5.13 -11.72
C GLU A 38 -5.05 4.46 -10.74
N ALA A 39 -6.23 5.05 -10.57
CA ALA A 39 -7.31 4.43 -9.80
C ALA A 39 -7.70 3.07 -10.39
N GLY A 40 -7.80 2.97 -11.73
CA GLY A 40 -8.01 1.71 -12.43
C GLY A 40 -6.92 0.66 -12.17
N ARG A 41 -5.64 1.07 -12.18
CA ARG A 41 -4.51 0.19 -11.82
C ARG A 41 -4.63 -0.30 -10.37
N PHE A 42 -4.93 0.60 -9.44
CA PHE A 42 -5.07 0.25 -8.03
C PHE A 42 -6.21 -0.73 -7.79
N LYS A 43 -7.37 -0.52 -8.42
CA LYS A 43 -8.49 -1.46 -8.35
C LYS A 43 -8.13 -2.84 -8.89
N LYS A 44 -7.35 -2.92 -9.97
CA LYS A 44 -6.85 -4.21 -10.48
C LYS A 44 -5.99 -4.96 -9.43
N LYS A 45 -5.20 -4.25 -8.62
CA LYS A 45 -4.47 -4.85 -7.48
C LYS A 45 -5.41 -5.33 -6.37
N CYS A 46 -6.53 -4.64 -6.16
CA CYS A 46 -7.57 -5.08 -5.24
C CYS A 46 -8.26 -6.37 -5.74
N ASP A 47 -8.53 -6.47 -7.05
CA ASP A 47 -9.05 -7.69 -7.67
C ASP A 47 -8.09 -8.87 -7.51
N GLU A 48 -6.80 -8.68 -7.82
CA GLU A 48 -5.75 -9.69 -7.65
C GLU A 48 -5.63 -10.15 -6.18
N CYS A 49 -5.76 -9.23 -5.23
CA CYS A 49 -5.81 -9.53 -3.79
C CYS A 49 -6.99 -10.42 -3.43
N LYS A 50 -8.21 -10.04 -3.86
CA LYS A 50 -9.44 -10.81 -3.63
C LYS A 50 -9.28 -12.25 -4.15
N ASP A 51 -8.81 -12.41 -5.38
CA ASP A 51 -8.62 -13.73 -5.99
C ASP A 51 -7.59 -14.58 -5.22
N THR A 52 -6.51 -13.95 -4.74
CA THR A 52 -5.47 -14.61 -3.93
C THR A 52 -6.03 -15.10 -2.59
N LEU A 53 -6.82 -14.27 -1.90
CA LEU A 53 -7.43 -14.66 -0.62
C LEU A 53 -8.40 -15.84 -0.79
N ILE A 54 -9.23 -15.82 -1.83
CA ILE A 54 -10.14 -16.93 -2.12
C ILE A 54 -9.35 -18.22 -2.40
N ALA A 55 -8.27 -18.14 -3.19
CA ALA A 55 -7.39 -19.28 -3.46
C ALA A 55 -6.71 -19.83 -2.20
N ASN A 56 -6.42 -18.97 -1.22
CA ASN A 56 -5.85 -19.35 0.08
C ASN A 56 -6.90 -19.84 1.09
N GLY A 57 -8.16 -19.99 0.68
CA GLY A 57 -9.22 -20.59 1.51
C GLY A 57 -10.00 -19.61 2.38
N TYR A 58 -9.88 -18.30 2.16
CA TYR A 58 -10.71 -17.32 2.84
C TYR A 58 -12.15 -17.42 2.34
N THR A 59 -13.12 -17.13 3.22
CA THR A 59 -14.55 -17.20 2.87
C THR A 59 -14.88 -16.22 1.75
N GLN A 60 -15.21 -16.75 0.56
CA GLN A 60 -15.44 -15.96 -0.65
C GLN A 60 -16.40 -14.78 -0.44
N PHE A 61 -17.61 -15.04 0.08
CA PHE A 61 -18.61 -14.00 0.31
C PHE A 61 -18.10 -12.87 1.21
N THR A 62 -17.29 -13.19 2.23
CA THR A 62 -16.71 -12.19 3.14
C THR A 62 -15.65 -11.34 2.44
N VAL A 63 -14.78 -11.96 1.64
CA VAL A 63 -13.74 -11.23 0.91
C VAL A 63 -14.36 -10.36 -0.19
N GLU A 64 -15.37 -10.87 -0.89
CA GLU A 64 -16.11 -10.13 -1.92
C GLU A 64 -16.78 -8.88 -1.33
N ASP A 65 -17.44 -8.97 -0.16
CA ASP A 65 -18.03 -7.80 0.51
C ASP A 65 -16.99 -6.72 0.81
N PHE A 66 -15.88 -7.07 1.47
CA PHE A 66 -14.81 -6.10 1.76
C PHE A 66 -14.20 -5.50 0.50
N HIS A 67 -14.02 -6.31 -0.54
CA HIS A 67 -13.51 -5.87 -1.84
C HIS A 67 -14.46 -4.87 -2.52
N GLU A 68 -15.75 -5.20 -2.61
CA GLU A 68 -16.76 -4.36 -3.23
C GLU A 68 -16.90 -3.02 -2.52
N GLN A 69 -16.93 -3.02 -1.19
CA GLN A 69 -16.95 -1.78 -0.41
C GLN A 69 -15.70 -0.93 -0.66
N PHE A 70 -14.51 -1.53 -0.69
CA PHE A 70 -13.27 -0.80 -0.93
C PHE A 70 -13.23 -0.18 -2.33
N VAL A 71 -13.54 -0.99 -3.36
CA VAL A 71 -13.55 -0.56 -4.76
C VAL A 71 -14.60 0.53 -5.02
N GLY A 72 -15.82 0.35 -4.50
CA GLY A 72 -16.88 1.36 -4.63
C GLY A 72 -16.47 2.70 -4.02
N MET A 73 -15.69 2.68 -2.95
CA MET A 73 -15.20 3.88 -2.30
C MET A 73 -14.04 4.54 -3.07
N VAL A 74 -13.18 3.76 -3.74
CA VAL A 74 -12.22 4.32 -4.72
C VAL A 74 -12.97 4.99 -5.88
N ASP A 75 -14.02 4.36 -6.39
CA ASP A 75 -14.84 4.93 -7.47
C ASP A 75 -15.59 6.19 -7.03
N ARG A 76 -16.08 6.25 -5.79
CA ARG A 76 -16.72 7.44 -5.22
C ARG A 76 -15.87 8.70 -5.41
N PHE A 77 -14.56 8.60 -5.15
CA PHE A 77 -13.63 9.74 -5.16
C PHE A 77 -12.84 9.90 -6.47
N THR A 78 -12.99 8.99 -7.44
CA THR A 78 -12.22 9.05 -8.69
C THR A 78 -13.09 9.08 -9.94
N VAL A 79 -14.30 8.54 -9.86
CA VAL A 79 -15.27 8.45 -10.97
C VAL A 79 -16.53 9.27 -10.67
N ASP A 80 -17.10 9.12 -9.47
CA ASP A 80 -18.42 9.68 -9.13
C ASP A 80 -18.35 11.13 -8.59
N GLY A 81 -17.17 11.75 -8.64
CA GLY A 81 -16.98 13.16 -8.32
C GLY A 81 -17.12 13.50 -6.84
N GLY A 82 -16.70 12.61 -5.93
CA GLY A 82 -16.64 12.90 -4.50
C GLY A 82 -15.69 14.04 -4.18
N THR A 83 -15.88 14.70 -3.04
CA THR A 83 -15.05 15.85 -2.64
C THR A 83 -14.05 15.48 -1.55
N LEU A 84 -13.09 16.38 -1.29
CA LEU A 84 -12.14 16.19 -0.20
C LEU A 84 -12.84 16.21 1.15
N GLU A 85 -13.84 17.08 1.32
CA GLU A 85 -14.65 17.17 2.53
C GLU A 85 -15.39 15.84 2.79
N GLU A 86 -15.99 15.24 1.76
CA GLU A 86 -16.63 13.92 1.87
C GLU A 86 -15.62 12.81 2.22
N LEU A 87 -14.40 12.86 1.64
CA LEU A 87 -13.33 11.91 1.98
C LEU A 87 -12.94 12.03 3.45
N GLU A 88 -12.85 13.26 3.97
CA GLU A 88 -12.59 13.52 5.38
C GLU A 88 -13.72 13.01 6.27
N GLU A 89 -14.98 13.19 5.88
CA GLU A 89 -16.13 12.64 6.60
C GLU A 89 -16.07 11.11 6.67
N VAL A 90 -15.82 10.44 5.54
CA VAL A 90 -15.68 8.98 5.45
C VAL A 90 -14.56 8.46 6.36
N PHE A 91 -13.39 9.11 6.36
CA PHE A 91 -12.26 8.67 7.19
C PHE A 91 -12.39 9.05 8.68
N ASN A 92 -13.27 9.99 9.02
CA ASN A 92 -13.60 10.34 10.40
C ASN A 92 -14.76 9.50 10.97
N ASP A 93 -15.60 8.91 10.12
CA ASP A 93 -16.52 7.86 10.53
C ASP A 93 -15.77 6.55 10.76
N GLN A 94 -15.91 6.01 11.96
CA GLN A 94 -15.14 4.83 12.35
C GLN A 94 -15.54 3.58 11.58
N ALA A 95 -16.83 3.38 11.31
CA ALA A 95 -17.27 2.18 10.60
C ALA A 95 -16.73 2.18 9.18
N TYR A 96 -16.94 3.26 8.42
CA TYR A 96 -16.45 3.35 7.04
C TYR A 96 -14.93 3.31 6.95
N SER A 97 -14.23 4.03 7.83
CA SER A 97 -12.78 4.03 7.82
C SER A 97 -12.16 2.70 8.26
N ASP A 98 -12.83 1.93 9.13
CA ASP A 98 -12.34 0.61 9.56
C ASP A 98 -12.51 -0.42 8.43
N TYR A 99 -13.58 -0.33 7.61
CA TYR A 99 -13.70 -1.14 6.37
C TYR A 99 -12.51 -0.93 5.43
N TYR A 100 -12.08 0.32 5.26
CA TYR A 100 -10.86 0.66 4.51
C TYR A 100 -9.61 -0.02 5.07
N VAL A 101 -9.42 0.05 6.38
CA VAL A 101 -8.26 -0.51 7.06
C VAL A 101 -8.25 -2.04 6.92
N VAL A 102 -9.39 -2.70 7.12
CA VAL A 102 -9.50 -4.17 7.00
C VAL A 102 -9.06 -4.62 5.62
N PHE A 103 -9.57 -4.01 4.56
CA PHE A 103 -9.20 -4.42 3.21
C PHE A 103 -7.71 -4.19 2.91
N LEU A 104 -7.11 -3.07 3.36
CA LEU A 104 -5.67 -2.85 3.18
C LEU A 104 -4.82 -3.85 3.97
N ARG A 105 -5.27 -4.28 5.16
CA ARG A 105 -4.61 -5.37 5.91
C ARG A 105 -4.68 -6.69 5.15
N LEU A 106 -5.84 -7.02 4.59
CA LEU A 106 -6.02 -8.22 3.76
C LEU A 106 -5.16 -8.16 2.48
N LEU A 107 -5.03 -6.99 1.86
CA LEU A 107 -4.16 -6.78 0.70
C LEU A 107 -2.69 -7.02 1.04
N VAL A 108 -2.22 -6.49 2.18
CA VAL A 108 -0.86 -6.76 2.67
C VAL A 108 -0.68 -8.24 2.99
N SER A 109 -1.64 -8.86 3.67
CA SER A 109 -1.60 -10.29 4.01
C SER A 109 -1.50 -11.16 2.76
N ALA A 110 -2.37 -10.93 1.77
CA ALA A 110 -2.38 -11.64 0.49
C ALA A 110 -1.04 -11.52 -0.24
N TYR A 111 -0.46 -10.32 -0.25
CA TYR A 111 0.83 -10.10 -0.91
C TYR A 111 1.98 -10.80 -0.20
N ILE A 112 2.04 -10.72 1.14
CA ILE A 112 3.06 -11.42 1.94
C ILE A 112 2.96 -12.93 1.75
N GLN A 113 1.75 -13.49 1.76
CA GLN A 113 1.51 -14.91 1.51
C GLN A 113 1.94 -15.31 0.09
N LYS A 114 1.61 -14.51 -0.93
CA LYS A 114 2.02 -14.75 -2.32
C LYS A 114 3.54 -14.75 -2.48
N GLN A 115 4.23 -13.92 -1.70
CA GLN A 115 5.69 -13.77 -1.74
C GLN A 115 6.36 -14.39 -0.50
N ALA A 116 5.81 -15.49 0.01
CA ALA A 116 6.24 -16.10 1.27
C ALA A 116 7.75 -16.39 1.34
N GLY A 117 8.35 -16.87 0.25
CA GLY A 117 9.79 -17.17 0.18
C GLY A 117 10.68 -15.94 0.38
N TYR A 118 10.21 -14.77 -0.02
CA TYR A 118 10.91 -13.51 0.23
C TYR A 118 10.66 -13.03 1.67
N PHE A 119 9.39 -13.00 2.09
CA PHE A 119 9.00 -12.40 3.37
C PHE A 119 9.39 -13.21 4.60
N VAL A 120 9.61 -14.53 4.47
CA VAL A 120 10.00 -15.40 5.59
C VAL A 120 11.32 -14.96 6.24
N ASN A 121 12.18 -14.26 5.49
CA ASN A 121 13.47 -13.76 5.97
C ASN A 121 13.34 -12.53 6.90
N PHE A 122 12.14 -11.96 7.04
CA PHE A 122 11.89 -10.72 7.79
C PHE A 122 10.94 -10.91 8.98
N ILE A 123 10.48 -12.13 9.24
CA ILE A 123 9.61 -12.46 10.38
C ILE A 123 10.40 -13.16 11.49
N ASP A 124 9.84 -13.22 12.70
CA ASP A 124 10.47 -13.88 13.84
C ASP A 124 10.76 -15.37 13.57
N GLU A 125 11.91 -15.85 14.04
CA GLU A 125 12.27 -17.27 13.98
C GLU A 125 11.17 -18.15 14.61
N GLY A 126 10.75 -19.20 13.90
CA GLY A 126 9.75 -20.15 14.37
C GLY A 126 8.28 -19.78 14.07
N LYS A 127 7.99 -18.60 13.50
CA LYS A 127 6.68 -18.29 12.92
C LYS A 127 6.64 -18.66 11.43
N THR A 128 5.54 -19.22 10.97
CA THR A 128 5.27 -19.34 9.53
C THR A 128 4.72 -18.03 8.97
N ILE A 129 4.76 -17.86 7.64
CA ILE A 129 4.16 -16.68 6.99
C ILE A 129 2.67 -16.56 7.29
N ASN A 130 1.93 -17.68 7.27
CA ASN A 130 0.50 -17.66 7.59
C ASN A 130 0.27 -17.22 9.04
N GLN A 131 1.05 -17.75 9.99
CA GLN A 131 0.95 -17.34 11.39
C GLN A 131 1.28 -15.86 11.57
N PHE A 132 2.31 -15.35 10.89
CA PHE A 132 2.63 -13.92 10.91
C PHE A 132 1.46 -13.08 10.37
N CYS A 133 0.89 -13.45 9.23
CA CYS A 133 -0.27 -12.76 8.66
C CYS A 133 -1.48 -12.75 9.60
N GLU A 134 -1.85 -13.91 10.15
CA GLU A 134 -3.00 -14.07 11.05
C GLU A 134 -2.85 -13.32 12.38
N THR A 135 -1.62 -13.11 12.86
CA THR A 135 -1.37 -12.56 14.20
C THR A 135 -0.89 -11.11 14.22
N GLU A 136 -0.14 -10.68 13.20
CA GLU A 136 0.50 -9.37 13.14
C GLU A 136 -0.09 -8.46 12.05
N VAL A 137 -0.59 -9.01 10.94
CA VAL A 137 -1.05 -8.22 9.77
C VAL A 137 -2.56 -8.00 9.79
N GLU A 138 -3.33 -9.09 9.80
CA GLU A 138 -4.79 -9.08 9.64
C GLU A 138 -5.55 -8.48 10.82
N PRO A 139 -5.15 -8.68 12.08
CA PRO A 139 -5.92 -8.17 13.20
C PRO A 139 -5.94 -6.64 13.23
N MET A 140 -7.14 -6.08 13.47
CA MET A 140 -7.31 -4.65 13.71
C MET A 140 -6.53 -4.20 14.95
N ALA A 141 -6.12 -2.93 14.96
CA ALA A 141 -5.34 -2.30 16.02
C ALA A 141 -3.95 -2.91 16.27
N ARG A 142 -3.44 -3.73 15.34
CA ARG A 142 -2.02 -4.14 15.31
C ARG A 142 -1.16 -3.10 14.61
N GLU A 143 -0.14 -2.62 15.32
CA GLU A 143 0.81 -1.64 14.81
C GLU A 143 1.57 -2.17 13.59
N SER A 144 1.97 -1.26 12.71
CA SER A 144 2.64 -1.59 11.46
C SER A 144 4.11 -1.20 11.49
N ASP A 145 4.98 -2.19 11.35
CA ASP A 145 6.42 -2.01 11.12
C ASP A 145 6.80 -1.98 9.63
N ASN A 146 8.09 -1.81 9.35
CA ASN A 146 8.67 -1.71 8.00
C ASN A 146 8.21 -2.83 7.04
N ILE A 147 8.00 -4.05 7.53
CA ILE A 147 7.53 -5.17 6.70
C ILE A 147 6.14 -4.91 6.09
N HIS A 148 5.24 -4.29 6.86
CA HIS A 148 3.90 -3.91 6.39
C HIS A 148 3.96 -2.78 5.37
N VAL A 149 4.83 -1.79 5.61
CA VAL A 149 5.03 -0.66 4.70
C VAL A 149 5.62 -1.13 3.37
N ALA A 150 6.65 -1.98 3.42
CA ALA A 150 7.28 -2.57 2.25
C ALA A 150 6.28 -3.43 1.46
N ALA A 151 5.57 -4.33 2.13
CA ALA A 151 4.58 -5.18 1.49
C ALA A 151 3.46 -4.36 0.83
N LEU A 152 2.96 -3.29 1.50
CA LEU A 152 1.93 -2.44 0.90
C LEU A 152 2.46 -1.69 -0.32
N ALA A 153 3.64 -1.07 -0.23
CA ALA A 153 4.26 -0.34 -1.34
C ALA A 153 4.43 -1.24 -2.58
N LEU A 154 4.89 -2.46 -2.37
CA LEU A 154 5.07 -3.46 -3.43
C LEU A 154 3.74 -3.99 -3.97
N ALA A 155 2.76 -4.26 -3.10
CA ALA A 155 1.46 -4.80 -3.50
C ALA A 155 0.66 -3.82 -4.36
N VAL A 156 0.74 -2.53 -4.06
CA VAL A 156 0.03 -1.48 -4.80
C VAL A 156 0.87 -0.86 -5.91
N GLU A 157 2.14 -1.29 -6.04
CA GLU A 157 3.14 -0.75 -6.96
C GLU A 157 3.28 0.78 -6.85
N LEU A 158 3.40 1.27 -5.61
CA LEU A 158 3.47 2.69 -5.29
C LEU A 158 4.58 2.95 -4.26
N PRO A 159 5.54 3.86 -4.54
CA PRO A 159 6.56 4.16 -3.56
C PRO A 159 5.95 4.88 -2.34
N ILE A 160 6.41 4.52 -1.13
CA ILE A 160 6.01 5.15 0.13
C ILE A 160 7.25 5.72 0.80
N TYR A 161 7.25 7.00 1.14
CA TYR A 161 8.32 7.59 1.94
C TYR A 161 7.89 7.69 3.40
N VAL A 162 8.76 7.29 4.31
CA VAL A 162 8.57 7.43 5.75
C VAL A 162 9.69 8.31 6.31
N GLU A 163 9.32 9.47 6.83
CA GLU A 163 10.22 10.36 7.55
C GLU A 163 10.21 9.99 9.03
N ASN A 164 11.33 9.48 9.53
CA ASN A 164 11.50 9.19 10.96
C ASN A 164 11.97 10.44 11.70
N CYS A 165 11.22 10.87 12.71
CA CYS A 165 11.66 11.96 13.58
C CYS A 165 12.64 11.44 14.63
N GLN A 166 13.92 11.80 14.50
CA GLN A 166 14.94 11.46 15.49
C GLN A 166 14.81 12.33 16.76
N GLN A 167 15.44 11.90 17.86
CA GLN A 167 15.48 12.69 19.10
C GLN A 167 16.14 14.07 18.91
N SER A 168 17.04 14.21 17.93
CA SER A 168 17.66 15.48 17.53
C SER A 168 16.67 16.45 16.87
N GLY A 169 15.48 15.98 16.46
CA GLY A 169 14.53 16.72 15.65
C GLY A 169 14.83 16.68 14.14
N GLU A 170 15.90 15.99 13.73
CA GLU A 170 16.19 15.70 12.34
C GLU A 170 15.26 14.62 11.80
N LEU A 171 14.96 14.71 10.50
CA LEU A 171 14.19 13.70 9.79
C LEU A 171 15.14 12.77 9.05
N ASN A 172 14.92 11.47 9.18
CA ASN A 172 15.60 10.46 8.39
C ASN A 172 14.58 9.74 7.49
N ARG A 173 14.71 9.94 6.17
CA ARG A 173 13.82 9.34 5.19
C ARG A 173 14.19 7.87 4.94
N ILE A 174 13.19 7.01 5.02
CA ILE A 174 13.22 5.66 4.47
C ILE A 174 12.31 5.63 3.24
N GLU A 175 12.85 5.15 2.12
CA GLU A 175 12.09 4.91 0.89
C GLU A 175 11.73 3.43 0.80
N PHE A 176 10.42 3.16 0.67
CA PHE A 176 9.89 1.85 0.32
C PHE A 176 9.54 1.88 -1.17
N PRO A 177 10.25 1.10 -2.00
CA PRO A 177 10.06 1.15 -3.45
C PRO A 177 8.78 0.44 -3.89
N ALA A 178 8.31 0.78 -5.09
CA ALA A 178 7.18 0.10 -5.75
C ALA A 178 7.52 -1.31 -6.27
N TYR A 179 8.81 -1.64 -6.41
CA TYR A 179 9.30 -2.92 -6.94
C TYR A 179 10.54 -3.39 -6.19
N SER A 180 10.81 -4.69 -6.23
CA SER A 180 12.00 -5.32 -5.68
C SER A 180 12.58 -6.31 -6.68
N ASP A 181 13.81 -6.09 -7.12
CA ASP A 181 14.52 -6.99 -8.04
C ASP A 181 14.66 -8.39 -7.43
N LEU A 182 14.80 -8.48 -6.10
CA LEU A 182 14.89 -9.74 -5.36
C LEU A 182 13.60 -10.58 -5.42
N ILE A 183 12.45 -9.96 -5.69
CA ILE A 183 11.19 -10.68 -5.89
C ILE A 183 11.07 -11.15 -7.35
N LEU A 184 11.62 -10.40 -8.30
CA LEU A 184 11.62 -10.76 -9.71
C LEU A 184 12.50 -11.99 -9.98
N ASP A 185 13.65 -12.10 -9.31
CA ASP A 185 14.56 -13.24 -9.45
C ASP A 185 13.97 -14.54 -8.89
N ASN A 186 13.20 -14.46 -7.79
CA ASN A 186 12.55 -15.64 -7.18
C ASN A 186 11.40 -16.22 -8.04
N ALA A 187 10.84 -15.45 -8.97
CA ALA A 187 9.85 -15.96 -9.93
C ALA A 187 10.50 -16.81 -11.05
N GLY A 188 11.84 -16.79 -11.17
CA GLY A 188 12.60 -17.48 -12.22
C GLY A 188 13.07 -18.90 -11.88
N GLU A 189 12.92 -19.39 -10.64
CA GLU A 189 13.48 -20.69 -10.23
C GLU A 189 12.52 -21.90 -10.35
N THR A 190 11.31 -21.73 -10.91
CA THR A 190 10.45 -22.86 -11.28
C THR A 190 10.39 -23.05 -12.79
N SER A 191 11.44 -23.66 -13.35
CA SER A 191 11.45 -24.62 -14.48
C SER A 191 12.75 -24.53 -15.29
N SER A 192 13.58 -25.57 -15.19
CA SER A 192 14.62 -25.85 -16.18
C SER A 192 14.00 -26.36 -17.48
N ASP A 193 14.63 -25.97 -18.59
CA ASP A 193 14.53 -26.51 -19.95
C ASP A 193 13.57 -25.80 -20.93
N ASN A 194 14.04 -24.71 -21.55
CA ASN A 194 14.53 -24.75 -22.95
C ASN A 194 15.00 -23.37 -23.43
N HIS A 195 16.11 -23.38 -24.18
CA HIS A 195 16.57 -22.28 -25.01
C HIS A 195 15.47 -21.82 -25.97
N ASP A 196 15.11 -20.54 -25.94
CA ASP A 196 15.14 -19.70 -27.16
C ASP A 196 15.12 -18.21 -26.80
N ILE A 197 16.11 -17.50 -27.34
CA ILE A 197 16.27 -16.06 -27.23
C ILE A 197 15.36 -15.43 -28.29
N HIS A 198 14.22 -14.88 -27.87
CA HIS A 198 13.61 -13.75 -28.54
C HIS A 198 13.11 -12.76 -27.48
N SER A 199 13.90 -11.71 -27.29
CA SER A 199 13.51 -10.51 -26.55
C SER A 199 12.43 -9.76 -27.33
N GLU A 200 11.16 -10.12 -27.11
CA GLU A 200 10.06 -9.21 -27.39
C GLU A 200 9.90 -8.26 -26.19
N GLN A 201 10.22 -6.99 -26.42
CA GLN A 201 9.95 -5.90 -25.49
C GLN A 201 8.43 -5.78 -25.32
N VAL A 202 7.89 -6.39 -24.27
CA VAL A 202 6.57 -6.04 -23.77
C VAL A 202 6.72 -4.70 -23.04
N SER A 203 6.43 -3.61 -23.73
CA SER A 203 6.32 -2.29 -23.11
C SER A 203 5.11 -2.30 -22.16
N ASN A 204 5.32 -2.58 -20.89
CA ASN A 204 4.28 -2.53 -19.87
C ASN A 204 3.82 -1.08 -19.66
N GLU A 205 2.51 -0.81 -19.74
CA GLU A 205 1.95 0.52 -19.46
C GLU A 205 2.30 1.03 -18.04
N ASN A 206 2.58 0.12 -17.09
CA ASN A 206 3.05 0.44 -15.73
C ASN A 206 4.43 1.14 -15.72
N ASP A 207 5.35 0.73 -16.61
CA ASP A 207 6.64 1.42 -16.78
C ASP A 207 6.42 2.86 -17.24
N SER A 208 5.39 3.13 -18.03
CA SER A 208 5.11 4.49 -18.50
C SER A 208 4.65 5.42 -17.39
N PHE A 209 3.80 4.97 -16.45
CA PHE A 209 3.35 5.79 -15.31
C PHE A 209 4.50 6.07 -14.34
N ILE A 210 5.29 5.07 -14.00
CA ILE A 210 6.38 5.21 -13.02
C ILE A 210 7.57 5.95 -13.61
N ASN A 211 7.90 5.73 -14.89
CA ASN A 211 8.90 6.57 -15.56
C ASN A 211 8.41 8.02 -15.63
N ASN A 212 7.13 8.26 -15.91
CA ASN A 212 6.55 9.60 -15.87
C ASN A 212 6.61 10.20 -14.45
N TYR A 213 6.32 9.42 -13.40
CA TYR A 213 6.45 9.84 -12.00
C TYR A 213 7.91 10.14 -11.59
N LYS A 214 8.86 9.24 -11.90
CA LYS A 214 10.30 9.40 -11.62
C LYS A 214 10.90 10.56 -12.42
N GLN A 215 10.39 10.86 -13.61
CA GLN A 215 10.87 11.97 -14.42
C GLN A 215 10.24 13.32 -14.06
N ASN A 216 8.99 13.35 -13.56
CA ASN A 216 8.24 14.60 -13.38
C ASN A 216 7.88 14.96 -11.93
N SER A 217 8.21 14.15 -10.93
CA SER A 217 7.92 14.47 -9.53
C SER A 217 9.12 14.22 -8.60
N SER A 218 9.29 15.12 -7.64
CA SER A 218 10.37 15.06 -6.64
C SER A 218 9.97 14.29 -5.36
N SER A 219 8.70 13.91 -5.20
CA SER A 219 8.16 13.30 -3.98
C SER A 219 7.02 12.31 -4.27
N PRO A 220 6.91 11.20 -3.54
CA PRO A 220 5.91 10.16 -3.81
C PRO A 220 4.51 10.65 -3.48
N PRO A 221 3.49 9.98 -4.04
CA PRO A 221 2.10 10.27 -3.70
C PRO A 221 1.82 10.16 -2.20
N VAL A 222 2.54 9.28 -1.50
CA VAL A 222 2.38 9.08 -0.05
C VAL A 222 3.71 9.33 0.66
N THR A 223 3.74 10.37 1.49
CA THR A 223 4.82 10.63 2.45
C THR A 223 4.24 10.62 3.86
N LEU A 224 4.78 9.78 4.73
CA LEU A 224 4.33 9.60 6.11
C LEU A 224 5.38 10.10 7.10
N LEU A 225 4.94 10.63 8.23
CA LEU A 225 5.79 10.90 9.40
C LEU A 225 5.65 9.73 10.37
N TYR A 226 6.75 9.05 10.66
CA TYR A 226 6.78 8.07 11.74
C TYR A 226 7.33 8.69 13.03
N ARG A 227 6.61 8.40 14.11
CA ARG A 227 7.03 8.56 15.50
C ARG A 227 6.78 7.21 16.17
N PRO A 228 7.49 6.84 17.26
CA PRO A 228 7.35 5.51 17.87
C PRO A 228 5.88 5.07 18.01
N GLY A 229 5.51 4.00 17.29
CA GLY A 229 4.17 3.41 17.25
C GLY A 229 3.10 4.17 16.45
N HIS A 230 3.46 5.17 15.64
CA HIS A 230 2.47 6.06 15.05
C HIS A 230 2.87 6.78 13.76
N TYR A 231 1.96 6.75 12.78
CA TYR A 231 2.08 7.42 11.49
C TYR A 231 1.13 8.62 11.37
N ASP A 232 1.63 9.72 10.82
CA ASP A 232 0.84 10.83 10.29
C ASP A 232 1.13 11.03 8.79
N ILE A 233 0.32 11.81 8.08
CA ILE A 233 0.59 12.19 6.69
C ILE A 233 1.39 13.49 6.65
N LEU A 234 2.43 13.53 5.83
CA LEU A 234 3.21 14.72 5.52
C LEU A 234 2.87 15.24 4.12
N TYR A 235 2.70 16.55 4.02
CA TYR A 235 2.51 17.24 2.74
C TYR A 235 3.80 17.94 2.34
N PRO A 236 4.52 17.47 1.29
CA PRO A 236 5.70 18.15 0.77
C PRO A 236 5.38 19.57 0.31
N ASN A 237 6.39 20.44 0.32
CA ASN A 237 6.31 21.72 -0.37
C ASN A 237 6.16 21.48 -1.88
N SER A 238 5.30 22.27 -2.53
CA SER A 238 5.13 22.24 -4.00
C SER A 238 6.36 22.81 -4.72
#